data_AF-A0AAD9XBT1-F1
#
_entry.id   AF-A0AAD9XBT1-F1
#
_cell.length_a   1.000
_cell.length_b   1.000
_cell.length_c   1.000
_cell.angle_alpha   90.00
_cell.angle_beta   90.00
_cell.angle_gamma   90.00
#
_symmetry.space_group_name_H-M   'P 1'
#
loop_
_entity.id
_entity.type
_entity.pdbx_description
1 polymer ?
#
loop_
_entity_poly.entity_id
_entity_poly.type
_entity_poly.pdbx_seq_one_letter_code
_entity_poly.pdbx_strand_id
1 'polypeptide(L)'
;MDRYDVIKDIGSGNFGVAKLVRDKWTGELYAVKYIERGLKIDEHVQREIMNHRSLKHPNIIRFKEVFLTPTHLAIVMEYAAGGELFERTCNAGRFSEDEARFFFQQLISGVSYCHSMQICHRDLKLENTLLDSSTAPRLKICDFGYSKSSVLHSQPKSTVGTPAYIAPEVLSRKEYDGKIADVWSCGVTLYVMLVGAYPFEDPEDPRNFRKTIQRILSVQYSIPDYVRVSLVCRHLLSRIFCANPEKRITIPEIKKHSWFLKNLPIDLEFIMDEELSGLQSSNEENNDNKESQSIEEISSIVEEAGRSGEGPKVGGLLIGGSMDLDDLDDADIDDDIETSGEFFNIANPTTGCQKKLEIDDDQKLRAFFDKRISQEVSGDALGEEFKGYVFKIMGGCDKQGFPMKQGVLTPGRVRLLLHRGTPCFRGYGRRDGERRRKSVRGCIVSPDLSVLNLVIVKKGESDLPGLTDTEKPRMRGPKRASKIRKLFNLSKEDDVRKYVNTYRRTFTNKKGKEVSKAPKIQRLVTPLTLQRKRTRIAEKKKRIAKAKADAAEYQKLLATRLKEQRDRRSESLAKKRSRLSAASKPSVVA
;
A
#
# COMPACT_ATOMS: atom_id res chain seq x y z
N MET A 1 19.92 -24.40 -1.56
CA MET A 1 19.47 -23.25 -2.37
C MET A 1 19.77 -23.55 -3.84
N ASP A 2 19.58 -24.82 -4.25
CA ASP A 2 20.36 -25.38 -5.35
C ASP A 2 19.55 -25.62 -6.62
N ARG A 3 18.21 -25.57 -6.55
CA ARG A 3 17.29 -25.82 -7.67
C ARG A 3 16.92 -24.59 -8.51
N TYR A 4 16.87 -23.40 -7.91
CA TYR A 4 16.43 -22.18 -8.60
C TYR A 4 17.55 -21.14 -8.70
N ASP A 5 17.80 -20.65 -9.91
CA ASP A 5 18.69 -19.51 -10.16
C ASP A 5 17.92 -18.20 -10.18
N VAL A 6 18.29 -17.27 -9.30
CA VAL A 6 17.69 -15.93 -9.26
C VAL A 6 18.23 -15.11 -10.43
N ILE A 7 17.33 -14.66 -11.31
CA ILE A 7 17.68 -13.87 -12.49
C ILE A 7 17.60 -12.37 -12.19
N LYS A 8 16.45 -11.90 -11.73
CA LYS A 8 16.20 -10.47 -11.46
C LYS A 8 15.09 -10.27 -10.43
N ASP A 9 15.12 -9.15 -9.74
CA ASP A 9 13.99 -8.71 -8.94
C ASP A 9 12.90 -8.14 -9.89
N ILE A 10 11.66 -8.63 -9.78
CA ILE A 10 10.54 -8.26 -10.67
C ILE A 10 9.46 -7.42 -9.98
N GLY A 11 9.45 -7.38 -8.64
CA GLY A 11 8.49 -6.53 -7.92
C GLY A 11 8.83 -6.35 -6.45
N SER A 12 8.35 -5.27 -5.84
CA SER A 12 8.45 -5.03 -4.40
C SER A 12 7.09 -4.62 -3.87
N GLY A 13 6.46 -5.47 -3.05
CA GLY A 13 5.14 -5.25 -2.46
C GLY A 13 5.15 -5.22 -0.92
N ASN A 14 3.97 -5.05 -0.32
CA ASN A 14 3.80 -5.04 1.15
C ASN A 14 4.17 -6.37 1.83
N PHE A 15 4.15 -7.48 1.10
CA PHE A 15 4.42 -8.84 1.59
C PHE A 15 5.79 -9.40 1.18
N GLY A 16 6.64 -8.60 0.53
CA GLY A 16 8.00 -9.03 0.16
C GLY A 16 8.45 -8.60 -1.23
N VAL A 17 9.66 -9.04 -1.59
CA VAL A 17 10.26 -8.85 -2.92
C VAL A 17 9.93 -10.07 -3.78
N ALA A 18 9.32 -9.85 -4.94
CA ALA A 18 9.10 -10.88 -5.95
C ALA A 18 10.33 -10.95 -6.86
N LYS A 19 10.83 -12.16 -7.09
CA LYS A 19 12.01 -12.43 -7.93
C LYS A 19 11.67 -13.36 -9.07
N LEU A 20 12.19 -13.06 -10.25
CA LEU A 20 12.21 -14.00 -11.36
C LEU A 20 13.32 -15.01 -11.11
N VAL A 21 12.96 -16.29 -11.14
CA VAL A 21 13.89 -17.40 -11.02
C VAL A 21 13.80 -18.31 -12.24
N ARG A 22 14.86 -19.05 -12.49
CA ARG A 22 14.89 -20.15 -13.46
C ARG A 22 15.06 -21.45 -12.71
N ASP A 23 14.21 -22.43 -12.96
CA ASP A 23 14.44 -23.80 -12.50
C ASP A 23 15.64 -24.37 -13.27
N LYS A 24 16.66 -24.84 -12.56
CA LYS A 24 17.88 -25.36 -13.19
C LYS A 24 17.65 -26.66 -13.93
N TRP A 25 16.64 -27.43 -13.55
CA TRP A 25 16.38 -28.73 -14.15
C TRP A 25 15.53 -28.61 -15.41
N THR A 26 14.42 -27.87 -15.33
CA THR A 26 13.51 -27.69 -16.48
C THR A 26 13.90 -26.53 -17.37
N GLY A 27 14.71 -25.59 -16.88
CA GLY A 27 15.05 -24.35 -17.59
C GLY A 27 13.92 -23.32 -17.63
N GLU A 28 12.75 -23.64 -17.06
CA GLU A 28 11.56 -22.79 -17.08
C GLU A 28 11.67 -21.62 -16.11
N LEU A 29 10.90 -20.57 -16.42
CA LEU A 29 10.87 -19.33 -15.64
C LEU A 29 9.70 -19.31 -14.67
N TYR A 30 9.99 -18.92 -13.43
CA TYR A 30 9.01 -18.81 -12.35
C TYR A 30 9.15 -17.50 -11.59
N ALA A 31 8.06 -17.05 -10.97
CA ALA A 31 8.08 -15.95 -10.02
C ALA A 31 8.11 -16.51 -8.60
N VAL A 32 9.01 -16.01 -7.76
CA VAL A 32 9.11 -16.40 -6.35
C VAL A 32 8.85 -15.20 -5.46
N LYS A 33 7.85 -15.34 -4.58
CA LYS A 33 7.50 -14.34 -3.56
C LYS A 33 8.04 -14.79 -2.21
N TYR A 34 8.83 -13.94 -1.55
CA TYR A 34 9.44 -14.23 -0.25
C TYR A 34 8.71 -13.51 0.88
N ILE A 35 8.18 -14.25 1.85
CA ILE A 35 7.55 -13.74 3.08
C ILE A 35 8.49 -13.99 4.25
N GLU A 36 8.80 -12.96 5.05
CA GLU A 36 9.66 -13.11 6.24
C GLU A 36 9.05 -14.11 7.24
N ARG A 37 9.87 -15.03 7.78
CA ARG A 37 9.45 -15.99 8.82
C ARG A 37 9.02 -15.28 10.12
N GLY A 38 8.21 -15.96 10.93
CA GLY A 38 7.74 -15.51 12.24
C GLY A 38 6.28 -15.06 12.24
N LEU A 39 5.93 -14.16 13.17
CA LEU A 39 4.54 -13.74 13.50
C LEU A 39 3.69 -13.20 12.33
N LYS A 40 4.27 -12.98 11.15
CA LYS A 40 3.54 -12.56 9.95
C LYS A 40 2.92 -13.74 9.18
N ILE A 41 3.31 -14.96 9.50
CA ILE A 41 2.77 -16.19 8.92
C ILE A 41 1.69 -16.67 9.89
N ASP A 42 0.46 -16.27 9.60
CA ASP A 42 -0.75 -16.66 10.32
C ASP A 42 -1.55 -17.71 9.52
N GLU A 43 -2.63 -18.22 10.11
CA GLU A 43 -3.55 -19.17 9.43
C GLU A 43 -4.13 -18.63 8.12
N HIS A 44 -4.16 -17.30 7.93
CA HIS A 44 -4.61 -16.70 6.68
C HIS A 44 -3.65 -17.00 5.53
N VAL A 45 -2.34 -16.87 5.77
CA VAL A 45 -1.31 -17.21 4.78
C VAL A 45 -1.44 -18.68 4.34
N GLN A 46 -1.68 -19.59 5.28
CA GLN A 46 -1.90 -21.01 4.98
C GLN A 46 -3.16 -21.20 4.12
N ARG A 47 -4.30 -20.64 4.54
CA ARG A 47 -5.56 -20.72 3.79
C ARG A 47 -5.43 -20.20 2.36
N GLU A 48 -4.61 -19.18 2.16
CA GLU A 48 -4.41 -18.55 0.86
C GLU A 48 -3.48 -19.34 -0.05
N ILE A 49 -2.42 -19.96 0.48
CA ILE A 49 -1.61 -20.92 -0.29
C ILE A 49 -2.50 -22.08 -0.73
N MET A 50 -3.35 -22.58 0.16
CA MET A 50 -4.27 -23.69 -0.13
C MET A 50 -5.31 -23.32 -1.19
N ASN A 51 -5.91 -22.13 -1.07
CA ASN A 51 -6.84 -21.60 -2.07
C ASN A 51 -6.14 -21.36 -3.41
N HIS A 52 -4.92 -20.83 -3.43
CA HIS A 52 -4.19 -20.60 -4.69
C HIS A 52 -3.81 -21.91 -5.37
N ARG A 53 -3.43 -22.95 -4.60
CA ARG A 53 -3.15 -24.29 -5.13
C ARG A 53 -4.36 -24.94 -5.79
N SER A 54 -5.57 -24.70 -5.28
CA SER A 54 -6.78 -25.28 -5.86
C SER A 54 -7.23 -24.61 -7.15
N LEU A 55 -6.76 -23.38 -7.44
CA LEU A 55 -7.11 -22.65 -8.65
C LEU A 55 -6.37 -23.19 -9.88
N LYS A 56 -7.11 -23.86 -10.77
CA LYS A 56 -6.60 -24.39 -12.03
C LYS A 56 -7.40 -23.84 -13.21
N HIS A 57 -6.99 -22.68 -13.72
CA HIS A 57 -7.65 -22.03 -14.84
C HIS A 57 -6.61 -21.34 -15.75
N PRO A 58 -6.75 -21.38 -17.09
CA PRO A 58 -5.77 -20.80 -18.02
C PRO A 58 -5.55 -19.30 -17.82
N ASN A 59 -6.58 -18.57 -17.40
CA ASN A 59 -6.50 -17.12 -17.12
C ASN A 59 -6.11 -16.76 -15.68
N ILE A 60 -5.60 -17.73 -14.91
CA ILE A 60 -5.15 -17.54 -13.53
C ILE A 60 -3.68 -17.98 -13.44
N ILE A 61 -2.85 -17.20 -12.74
CA ILE A 61 -1.45 -17.60 -12.45
C ILE A 61 -1.46 -18.88 -11.61
N ARG A 62 -0.82 -19.93 -12.11
CA ARG A 62 -0.76 -21.23 -11.42
C ARG A 62 0.22 -21.21 -10.25
N PHE A 63 -0.19 -21.79 -9.12
CA PHE A 63 0.72 -22.15 -8.02
C PHE A 63 1.57 -23.36 -8.41
N LYS A 64 2.88 -23.32 -8.12
CA LYS A 64 3.78 -24.48 -8.34
C LYS A 64 4.08 -25.18 -7.03
N GLU A 65 4.81 -24.51 -6.13
CA GLU A 65 5.27 -25.08 -4.88
C GLU A 65 5.60 -23.99 -3.85
N VAL A 66 5.81 -24.40 -2.60
CA VAL A 66 6.28 -23.56 -1.49
C VAL A 66 7.46 -24.24 -0.80
N PHE A 67 8.47 -23.48 -0.43
CA PHE A 67 9.60 -24.00 0.33
C PHE A 67 10.10 -23.01 1.37
N LEU A 68 10.79 -23.55 2.37
CA LEU A 68 11.35 -22.74 3.44
C LEU A 68 12.80 -22.37 3.15
N THR A 69 13.13 -21.12 3.40
CA THR A 69 14.52 -20.66 3.48
C THR A 69 14.86 -20.30 4.93
N PRO A 70 16.15 -20.12 5.28
CA PRO A 70 16.53 -19.74 6.64
C PRO A 70 15.86 -18.47 7.17
N THR A 71 15.38 -17.60 6.28
CA THR A 71 14.85 -16.27 6.64
C THR A 71 13.42 -16.01 6.15
N HIS A 72 12.95 -16.74 5.13
CA HIS A 72 11.67 -16.47 4.46
C HIS A 72 10.96 -17.77 4.04
N LEU A 73 9.63 -17.74 4.01
CA LEU A 73 8.79 -18.65 3.24
C LEU A 73 8.79 -18.20 1.77
N ALA A 74 9.13 -19.09 0.84
CA ALA A 74 9.21 -18.80 -0.58
C ALA A 74 8.08 -19.51 -1.33
N ILE A 75 7.22 -18.74 -2.00
CA ILE A 75 6.09 -19.24 -2.78
C ILE A 75 6.42 -19.11 -4.27
N VAL A 76 6.44 -20.23 -4.98
CA VAL A 76 6.76 -20.33 -6.40
C VAL A 76 5.48 -20.39 -7.22
N MET A 77 5.39 -19.54 -8.22
CA MET A 77 4.23 -19.42 -9.11
C MET A 77 4.65 -19.21 -10.57
N GLU A 78 3.72 -19.47 -11.49
CA GLU A 78 3.87 -19.22 -12.92
C GLU A 78 4.30 -17.76 -13.18
N TYR A 79 5.29 -17.56 -14.06
CA TYR A 79 5.73 -16.24 -14.46
C TYR A 79 5.11 -15.84 -15.80
N ALA A 80 4.31 -14.79 -15.80
CA ALA A 80 3.76 -14.18 -17.02
C ALA A 80 4.75 -13.14 -17.60
N ALA A 81 5.37 -13.47 -18.74
CA ALA A 81 6.47 -12.70 -19.29
C ALA A 81 6.05 -11.49 -20.17
N GLY A 82 4.77 -11.39 -20.53
CA GLY A 82 4.21 -10.33 -21.39
C GLY A 82 3.96 -8.98 -20.69
N GLY A 83 4.28 -8.87 -19.41
CA GLY A 83 4.14 -7.63 -18.63
C GLY A 83 2.71 -7.35 -18.18
N GLU A 84 2.45 -6.12 -17.72
CA GLU A 84 1.14 -5.71 -17.21
C GLU A 84 0.18 -5.31 -18.35
N LEU A 85 -1.09 -5.70 -18.23
CA LEU A 85 -2.14 -5.26 -19.17
C LEU A 85 -2.27 -3.72 -19.21
N PHE A 86 -2.04 -3.06 -18.07
CA PHE A 86 -2.04 -1.61 -17.96
C PHE A 86 -0.94 -0.96 -18.82
N GLU A 87 0.29 -1.47 -18.77
CA GLU A 87 1.40 -0.96 -19.59
C GLU A 87 1.11 -1.12 -21.08
N ARG A 88 0.54 -2.27 -21.49
CA ARG A 88 0.12 -2.49 -22.88
C ARG A 88 -0.95 -1.49 -23.32
N THR A 89 -1.93 -1.22 -22.46
CA THR A 89 -2.98 -0.21 -22.71
C THR A 89 -2.37 1.19 -22.85
N CYS A 90 -1.45 1.56 -21.96
CA CYS A 90 -0.78 2.88 -22.00
C CYS A 90 0.08 3.04 -23.25
N ASN A 91 0.78 1.99 -23.68
CA ASN A 91 1.61 2.01 -24.88
C ASN A 91 0.77 2.12 -26.17
N ALA A 92 -0.39 1.47 -26.21
CA ALA A 92 -1.37 1.63 -27.29
C ALA A 92 -2.17 2.94 -27.20
N GLY A 93 -2.13 3.61 -26.04
CA GLY A 93 -3.00 4.73 -25.67
C GLY A 93 -4.39 4.25 -25.27
N ARG A 94 -5.06 3.49 -26.13
CA ARG A 94 -6.33 2.79 -25.88
C ARG A 94 -6.48 1.61 -26.84
N PHE A 95 -7.25 0.61 -26.46
CA PHE A 95 -7.58 -0.51 -27.34
C PHE A 95 -8.80 -0.21 -28.22
N SER A 96 -8.88 -0.94 -29.33
CA SER A 96 -10.13 -1.07 -30.07
C SER A 96 -11.16 -1.82 -29.24
N GLU A 97 -12.45 -1.66 -29.58
CA GLU A 97 -13.52 -2.37 -28.88
C GLU A 97 -13.36 -3.90 -28.97
N ASP A 98 -12.83 -4.40 -30.09
CA ASP A 98 -12.63 -5.83 -30.32
C ASP A 98 -11.45 -6.39 -29.49
N GLU A 99 -10.33 -5.66 -29.40
CA GLU A 99 -9.22 -6.03 -28.52
C GLU A 99 -9.61 -5.95 -27.04
N ALA A 100 -10.33 -4.89 -26.65
CA ALA A 100 -10.85 -4.76 -25.29
C ALA A 100 -11.80 -5.92 -24.94
N ARG A 101 -12.62 -6.36 -25.90
CA ARG A 101 -13.50 -7.54 -25.73
C ARG A 101 -12.71 -8.82 -25.53
N PHE A 102 -11.68 -9.05 -26.35
CA PHE A 102 -10.83 -10.23 -26.24
C PHE A 102 -10.21 -10.40 -24.85
N PHE A 103 -9.69 -9.31 -24.25
CA PHE A 103 -9.19 -9.36 -22.88
C PHE A 103 -10.30 -9.41 -21.83
N PHE A 104 -11.42 -8.74 -22.06
CA PHE A 104 -12.55 -8.75 -21.12
C PHE A 104 -13.20 -10.14 -21.03
N GLN A 105 -13.29 -10.89 -22.12
CA GLN A 105 -13.77 -12.26 -22.15
C GLN A 105 -12.92 -13.17 -21.24
N GLN A 106 -11.60 -13.09 -21.38
CA GLN A 106 -10.65 -13.82 -20.55
C GLN A 106 -10.70 -13.39 -19.07
N LEU A 107 -10.87 -12.09 -18.81
CA LEU A 107 -11.01 -11.57 -17.45
C LEU A 107 -12.26 -12.15 -16.76
N ILE A 108 -13.41 -12.07 -17.41
CA ILE A 108 -14.68 -12.57 -16.86
C ILE A 108 -14.66 -14.09 -16.70
N SER A 109 -14.02 -14.82 -17.62
CA SER A 109 -13.81 -16.26 -17.49
C SER A 109 -13.00 -16.59 -16.22
N GLY A 110 -11.84 -15.94 -16.02
CA GLY A 110 -11.04 -16.14 -14.80
C GLY A 110 -11.76 -15.73 -13.52
N VAL A 111 -12.51 -14.62 -13.52
CA VAL A 111 -13.28 -14.16 -12.36
C VAL A 111 -14.46 -15.09 -12.04
N SER A 112 -15.15 -15.59 -13.07
CA SER A 112 -16.23 -16.57 -12.91
C SER A 112 -15.73 -17.84 -12.23
N TYR A 113 -14.58 -18.35 -12.67
CA TYR A 113 -13.96 -19.53 -12.07
C TYR A 113 -13.56 -19.29 -10.61
N CYS A 114 -13.06 -18.10 -10.27
CA CYS A 114 -12.78 -17.77 -8.87
C CYS A 114 -14.06 -17.77 -8.03
N HIS A 115 -15.14 -17.17 -8.56
CA HIS A 115 -16.42 -17.08 -7.87
C HIS A 115 -17.09 -18.45 -7.69
N SER A 116 -16.91 -19.39 -8.62
CA SER A 116 -17.42 -20.77 -8.49
C SER A 116 -16.70 -21.55 -7.39
N MET A 117 -15.40 -21.32 -7.22
CA MET A 117 -14.58 -21.82 -6.11
C MET A 117 -14.82 -21.08 -4.78
N GLN A 118 -15.87 -20.24 -4.70
CA GLN A 118 -16.21 -19.37 -3.55
C GLN A 118 -15.10 -18.40 -3.13
N ILE A 119 -14.17 -18.11 -4.04
CA ILE A 119 -13.09 -17.14 -3.83
C ILE A 119 -13.51 -15.83 -4.50
N CYS A 120 -13.75 -14.79 -3.71
CA CYS A 120 -13.87 -13.43 -4.23
C CYS A 120 -12.51 -12.75 -4.19
N HIS A 121 -12.14 -12.05 -5.27
CA HIS A 121 -10.79 -11.53 -5.41
C HIS A 121 -10.55 -10.32 -4.49
N ARG A 122 -11.53 -9.42 -4.36
CA ARG A 122 -11.53 -8.25 -3.44
C ARG A 122 -10.41 -7.21 -3.67
N ASP A 123 -9.47 -7.46 -4.58
CA ASP A 123 -8.40 -6.54 -4.99
C ASP A 123 -8.10 -6.70 -6.50
N LEU A 124 -9.15 -6.91 -7.30
CA LEU A 124 -9.01 -7.02 -8.75
C LEU A 124 -8.72 -5.62 -9.34
N LYS A 125 -7.50 -5.45 -9.86
CA LYS A 125 -7.01 -4.22 -10.50
C LYS A 125 -6.24 -4.57 -11.77
N LEU A 126 -6.15 -3.64 -12.73
CA LEU A 126 -5.34 -3.84 -13.95
C LEU A 126 -3.86 -4.13 -13.67
N GLU A 127 -3.34 -3.62 -12.56
CA GLU A 127 -1.98 -3.85 -12.06
C GLU A 127 -1.76 -5.32 -11.64
N ASN A 128 -2.85 -6.04 -11.33
CA ASN A 128 -2.88 -7.45 -10.98
C ASN A 128 -3.34 -8.35 -12.15
N THR A 129 -3.37 -7.81 -13.37
CA THR A 129 -3.62 -8.59 -14.60
C THR A 129 -2.39 -8.53 -15.49
N LEU A 130 -1.71 -9.67 -15.60
CA LEU A 130 -0.52 -9.85 -16.41
C LEU A 130 -0.88 -10.45 -17.78
N LEU A 131 0.05 -10.37 -18.70
CA LEU A 131 -0.03 -10.99 -20.01
C LEU A 131 1.05 -12.05 -20.16
N ASP A 132 0.74 -13.13 -20.84
CA ASP A 132 1.73 -14.10 -21.29
C ASP A 132 2.50 -13.59 -22.53
N SER A 133 3.66 -14.17 -22.83
CA SER A 133 4.53 -13.79 -23.96
C SER A 133 4.07 -14.34 -25.32
N SER A 134 2.90 -15.00 -25.38
CA SER A 134 2.33 -15.54 -26.61
C SER A 134 2.01 -14.45 -27.63
N THR A 135 2.03 -14.82 -28.92
CA THR A 135 1.67 -13.94 -30.06
C THR A 135 0.24 -13.41 -29.96
N ALA A 136 -0.67 -14.24 -29.46
CA ALA A 136 -1.98 -13.84 -28.95
C ALA A 136 -1.92 -13.85 -27.41
N PRO A 137 -1.64 -12.71 -26.75
CA PRO A 137 -1.33 -12.67 -25.32
C PRO A 137 -2.54 -13.12 -24.49
N ARG A 138 -2.33 -14.16 -23.66
CA ARG A 138 -3.34 -14.60 -22.70
C ARG A 138 -3.29 -13.74 -21.44
N LEU A 139 -4.47 -13.37 -20.93
CA LEU A 139 -4.61 -12.65 -19.67
C LEU A 139 -4.40 -13.62 -18.52
N LYS A 140 -3.57 -13.22 -17.54
CA LYS A 140 -3.27 -13.97 -16.33
C LYS A 140 -3.59 -13.10 -15.11
N ILE A 141 -4.63 -13.47 -14.38
CA ILE A 141 -4.96 -12.83 -13.10
C ILE A 141 -3.93 -13.28 -12.07
N CYS A 142 -3.26 -12.33 -11.44
CA CYS A 142 -2.26 -12.57 -10.41
C CYS A 142 -2.67 -11.90 -9.09
N ASP A 143 -1.99 -12.26 -8.01
CA ASP A 143 -2.21 -11.70 -6.66
C ASP A 143 -3.66 -11.90 -6.16
N PHE A 144 -4.07 -13.17 -6.01
CA PHE A 144 -5.13 -13.56 -5.07
C PHE A 144 -4.63 -13.20 -3.68
N GLY A 145 -4.80 -11.93 -3.36
CA GLY A 145 -4.11 -11.28 -2.28
C GLY A 145 -4.20 -12.12 -1.04
N TYR A 146 -3.04 -12.34 -0.45
CA TYR A 146 -2.93 -12.78 0.91
C TYR A 146 -3.66 -11.74 1.77
N SER A 147 -4.93 -12.00 2.01
CA SER A 147 -5.96 -11.04 2.31
C SER A 147 -5.77 -10.59 3.73
N LYS A 148 -5.50 -9.29 3.83
CA LYS A 148 -5.79 -8.53 5.02
C LYS A 148 -7.23 -8.84 5.43
N SER A 149 -7.38 -9.52 6.57
CA SER A 149 -8.61 -9.49 7.34
C SER A 149 -9.14 -8.06 7.34
N SER A 150 -10.38 -7.91 6.86
CA SER A 150 -11.11 -6.65 6.67
C SER A 150 -10.53 -5.68 5.61
N VAL A 151 -11.18 -5.68 4.44
CA VAL A 151 -11.73 -4.57 3.60
C VAL A 151 -11.11 -3.15 3.66
N LEU A 152 -10.41 -2.73 4.71
CA LEU A 152 -9.95 -1.34 4.90
C LEU A 152 -8.43 -1.17 5.00
N HIS A 153 -7.63 -2.21 4.78
CA HIS A 153 -6.17 -2.14 4.92
C HIS A 153 -5.39 -1.89 3.62
N SER A 154 -6.03 -1.46 2.53
CA SER A 154 -5.31 -0.97 1.35
C SER A 154 -4.71 0.42 1.61
N GLN A 155 -3.68 0.52 2.45
CA GLN A 155 -2.72 1.63 2.30
C GLN A 155 -1.84 1.34 1.07
N PRO A 156 -1.88 2.19 0.03
CA PRO A 156 -0.95 2.14 -1.08
C PRO A 156 0.43 2.54 -0.55
N LYS A 157 1.39 1.61 -0.53
CA LYS A 157 2.80 1.90 -0.22
C LYS A 157 3.68 2.07 -1.45
N SER A 158 3.07 2.17 -2.62
CA SER A 158 3.63 2.87 -3.77
C SER A 158 2.66 4.02 -4.11
N THR A 159 3.11 4.97 -4.91
CA THR A 159 2.33 6.08 -5.45
C THR A 159 1.14 5.67 -6.35
N VAL A 160 0.61 4.45 -6.23
CA VAL A 160 -0.19 3.77 -7.26
C VAL A 160 -1.28 2.89 -6.62
N GLY A 161 -2.31 3.52 -6.06
CA GLY A 161 -3.56 2.82 -5.75
C GLY A 161 -4.69 3.70 -6.24
N THR A 162 -5.17 3.45 -7.46
CA THR A 162 -6.21 4.27 -8.08
C THR A 162 -7.54 3.96 -7.38
N PRO A 163 -8.15 4.92 -6.65
CA PRO A 163 -9.41 4.70 -5.92
C PRO A 163 -10.58 4.34 -6.86
N ALA A 164 -10.42 4.52 -8.17
CA ALA A 164 -11.43 4.23 -9.19
C ALA A 164 -11.95 2.78 -9.18
N TYR A 165 -11.12 1.81 -8.79
CA TYR A 165 -11.51 0.39 -8.69
C TYR A 165 -12.43 0.09 -7.51
N ILE A 166 -12.54 1.00 -6.54
CA ILE A 166 -13.33 0.76 -5.33
C ILE A 166 -14.80 1.04 -5.66
N ALA A 167 -15.65 0.03 -5.52
CA ALA A 167 -17.08 0.18 -5.72
C ALA A 167 -17.72 1.09 -4.64
N PRO A 168 -18.83 1.79 -4.94
CA PRO A 168 -19.47 2.72 -4.01
C PRO A 168 -19.83 2.10 -2.65
N GLU A 169 -20.33 0.86 -2.66
CA GLU A 169 -20.73 0.13 -1.46
C GLU A 169 -19.54 -0.18 -0.54
N VAL A 170 -18.36 -0.45 -1.11
CA VAL A 170 -17.12 -0.71 -0.35
C VAL A 170 -16.68 0.54 0.41
N LEU A 171 -16.92 1.73 -0.16
CA LEU A 171 -16.64 3.01 0.51
C LEU A 171 -17.65 3.33 1.63
N SER A 172 -18.87 2.80 1.54
CA SER A 172 -19.97 3.07 2.47
C SER A 172 -19.90 2.31 3.82
N ARG A 173 -18.87 1.46 4.01
CA ARG A 173 -18.52 0.76 5.27
C ARG A 173 -19.61 -0.16 5.86
N LYS A 174 -20.54 -0.65 5.04
CA LYS A 174 -21.42 -1.77 5.40
C LYS A 174 -20.84 -3.09 4.88
N GLU A 175 -21.32 -4.21 5.40
CA GLU A 175 -21.10 -5.53 4.79
C GLU A 175 -21.57 -5.47 3.33
N TYR A 176 -20.78 -6.07 2.42
CA TYR A 176 -21.04 -6.04 0.98
C TYR A 176 -20.70 -7.38 0.36
N ASP A 177 -21.33 -7.68 -0.78
CA ASP A 177 -21.00 -8.84 -1.59
C ASP A 177 -19.72 -8.59 -2.40
N GLY A 178 -18.65 -9.32 -2.07
CA GLY A 178 -17.37 -9.26 -2.78
C GLY A 178 -17.47 -9.60 -4.26
N LYS A 179 -18.39 -10.49 -4.65
CA LYS A 179 -18.58 -10.88 -6.07
C LYS A 179 -19.12 -9.72 -6.90
N ILE A 180 -20.06 -8.96 -6.34
CA ILE A 180 -20.64 -7.77 -6.97
C ILE A 180 -19.65 -6.59 -7.01
N ALA A 181 -18.78 -6.49 -6.02
CA ALA A 181 -17.68 -5.52 -6.04
C ALA A 181 -16.64 -5.86 -7.14
N ASP A 182 -16.31 -7.15 -7.34
CA ASP A 182 -15.40 -7.58 -8.41
C ASP A 182 -15.95 -7.22 -9.81
N VAL A 183 -17.28 -7.26 -10.00
CA VAL A 183 -17.92 -6.81 -11.26
C VAL A 183 -17.64 -5.34 -11.54
N TRP A 184 -17.70 -4.48 -10.53
CA TRP A 184 -17.35 -3.06 -10.68
C TRP A 184 -15.91 -2.91 -11.15
N SER A 185 -14.97 -3.63 -10.52
CA SER A 185 -13.56 -3.63 -10.90
C SER A 185 -13.35 -4.09 -12.34
N CYS A 186 -14.07 -5.11 -12.80
CA CYS A 186 -14.05 -5.54 -14.20
C CYS A 186 -14.54 -4.42 -15.14
N GLY A 187 -15.57 -3.67 -14.75
CA GLY A 187 -16.05 -2.51 -15.49
C GLY A 187 -15.02 -1.38 -15.60
N VAL A 188 -14.31 -1.09 -14.50
CA VAL A 188 -13.22 -0.10 -14.50
C VAL A 188 -12.10 -0.55 -15.45
N THR A 189 -11.72 -1.82 -15.40
CA THR A 189 -10.75 -2.42 -16.34
C THR A 189 -11.19 -2.25 -17.79
N LEU A 190 -12.44 -2.60 -18.12
CA LEU A 190 -13.00 -2.42 -19.46
C LEU A 190 -12.97 -0.96 -19.91
N TYR A 191 -13.38 -0.04 -19.05
CA TYR A 191 -13.37 1.38 -19.34
C TYR A 191 -11.96 1.89 -19.65
N VAL A 192 -10.97 1.53 -18.83
CA VAL A 192 -9.58 1.94 -19.04
C VAL A 192 -9.02 1.37 -20.33
N MET A 193 -9.33 0.12 -20.69
CA MET A 193 -8.95 -0.45 -21.99
C MET A 193 -9.53 0.34 -23.16
N LEU A 194 -10.79 0.77 -23.09
CA LEU A 194 -11.47 1.49 -24.17
C LEU A 194 -11.05 2.96 -24.28
N VAL A 195 -10.80 3.63 -23.14
CA VAL A 195 -10.63 5.09 -23.06
C VAL A 195 -9.17 5.49 -22.85
N GLY A 196 -8.36 4.64 -22.23
CA GLY A 196 -6.98 4.94 -21.84
C GLY A 196 -6.84 5.78 -20.57
N ALA A 197 -7.94 6.01 -19.86
CA ALA A 197 -8.01 6.79 -18.62
C ALA A 197 -9.05 6.19 -17.67
N TYR A 198 -8.97 6.53 -16.38
CA TYR A 198 -9.91 6.03 -15.38
C TYR A 198 -11.28 6.73 -15.47
N PRO A 199 -12.40 6.01 -15.21
CA PRO A 199 -13.76 6.54 -15.39
C PRO A 199 -14.13 7.69 -14.45
N PHE A 200 -13.64 7.66 -13.20
CA PHE A 200 -14.06 8.59 -12.16
C PHE A 200 -12.98 9.61 -11.76
N GLU A 201 -11.79 9.55 -12.38
CA GLU A 201 -10.73 10.52 -12.10
C GLU A 201 -10.98 11.83 -12.83
N ASP A 202 -10.53 12.93 -12.23
CA ASP A 202 -10.56 14.25 -12.84
C ASP A 202 -9.40 14.38 -13.85
N PRO A 203 -9.65 14.56 -15.16
CA PRO A 203 -8.57 14.71 -16.14
C PRO A 203 -7.65 15.89 -15.83
N GLU A 204 -8.17 16.94 -15.19
CA GLU A 204 -7.40 18.14 -14.83
C GLU A 204 -6.68 18.00 -13.48
N ASP A 205 -7.21 17.18 -12.57
CA ASP A 205 -6.67 16.99 -11.21
C ASP A 205 -6.72 15.52 -10.75
N PRO A 206 -5.94 14.63 -11.38
CA PRO A 206 -6.00 13.18 -11.14
C PRO A 206 -5.51 12.76 -9.73
N ARG A 207 -4.90 13.68 -8.96
CA ARG A 207 -4.43 13.40 -7.59
C ARG A 207 -5.46 13.75 -6.51
N ASN A 208 -6.64 14.23 -6.90
CA ASN A 208 -7.68 14.64 -5.97
C ASN A 208 -8.61 13.50 -5.59
N PHE A 209 -8.14 12.67 -4.64
CA PHE A 209 -8.87 11.51 -4.14
C PHE A 209 -10.30 11.84 -3.68
N ARG A 210 -10.54 13.03 -3.10
CA ARG A 210 -11.87 13.43 -2.62
C ARG A 210 -12.86 13.62 -3.78
N LYS A 211 -12.44 14.26 -4.86
CA LYS A 211 -13.25 14.42 -6.07
C LYS A 211 -13.55 13.06 -6.72
N THR A 212 -12.54 12.19 -6.83
CA THR A 212 -12.71 10.85 -7.40
C THR A 212 -13.73 10.03 -6.60
N ILE A 213 -13.66 10.05 -5.27
CA ILE A 213 -14.65 9.39 -4.40
C ILE A 213 -16.06 9.95 -4.62
N GLN A 214 -16.20 11.27 -4.71
CA GLN A 214 -17.51 11.89 -4.94
C GLN A 214 -18.11 11.47 -6.29
N ARG A 215 -17.29 11.38 -7.34
CA ARG A 215 -17.70 10.89 -8.67
C ARG A 215 -18.05 9.41 -8.64
N ILE A 216 -17.34 8.58 -7.89
CA ILE A 216 -17.70 7.16 -7.68
C ILE A 216 -19.07 7.04 -7.03
N LEU A 217 -19.31 7.75 -5.91
CA LEU A 217 -20.57 7.67 -5.15
C LEU A 217 -21.79 8.15 -5.95
N SER A 218 -21.58 9.11 -6.85
CA SER A 218 -22.61 9.63 -7.76
C SER A 218 -22.61 8.96 -9.13
N VAL A 219 -21.72 7.99 -9.35
CA VAL A 219 -21.50 7.25 -10.60
C VAL A 219 -21.35 8.19 -11.82
N GLN A 220 -20.57 9.25 -11.63
CA GLN A 220 -20.30 10.25 -12.65
C GLN A 220 -19.08 9.84 -13.48
N TYR A 221 -19.33 9.25 -14.65
CA TYR A 221 -18.33 8.96 -15.67
C TYR A 221 -18.84 9.39 -17.06
N SER A 222 -17.92 9.66 -17.98
CA SER A 222 -18.28 10.06 -19.35
C SER A 222 -17.27 9.53 -20.35
N ILE A 223 -17.72 8.76 -21.34
CA ILE A 223 -16.88 8.31 -22.45
C ILE A 223 -16.63 9.53 -23.37
N PRO A 224 -15.38 9.95 -23.61
CA PRO A 224 -15.10 11.11 -24.45
C PRO A 224 -15.60 10.93 -25.88
N ASP A 225 -16.03 12.02 -26.53
CA ASP A 225 -16.65 11.98 -27.87
C ASP A 225 -15.72 11.43 -28.97
N TYR A 226 -14.40 11.56 -28.77
CA TYR A 226 -13.41 11.00 -29.69
C TYR A 226 -13.31 9.47 -29.62
N VAL A 227 -13.85 8.83 -28.57
CA VAL A 227 -13.87 7.38 -28.39
C VAL A 227 -15.20 6.84 -28.93
N ARG A 228 -15.13 6.17 -30.09
CA ARG A 228 -16.28 5.49 -30.67
C ARG A 228 -16.45 4.12 -30.02
N VAL A 229 -17.54 3.96 -29.29
CA VAL A 229 -17.92 2.73 -28.58
C VAL A 229 -19.36 2.40 -28.96
N SER A 230 -19.62 1.14 -29.31
CA SER A 230 -20.93 0.65 -29.72
C SER A 230 -21.99 0.87 -28.64
N LEU A 231 -23.25 1.01 -29.05
CA LEU A 231 -24.36 1.17 -28.09
C LEU A 231 -24.47 -0.03 -27.14
N VAL A 232 -24.15 -1.23 -27.64
CA VAL A 232 -24.16 -2.47 -26.88
C VAL A 232 -23.06 -2.48 -25.82
N CYS A 233 -21.87 -1.98 -26.12
CA CYS A 233 -20.79 -1.82 -25.14
C CYS A 233 -21.14 -0.76 -24.08
N ARG A 234 -21.71 0.38 -24.50
CA ARG A 234 -22.20 1.43 -23.56
C ARG A 234 -23.27 0.88 -22.63
N HIS A 235 -24.18 0.05 -23.15
CA HIS A 235 -25.20 -0.62 -22.35
C HIS A 235 -24.56 -1.52 -21.28
N LEU A 236 -23.56 -2.34 -21.64
CA LEU A 236 -22.84 -3.17 -20.67
C LEU A 236 -22.19 -2.32 -19.57
N LEU A 237 -21.45 -1.26 -19.93
CA LEU A 237 -20.83 -0.35 -18.95
C LEU A 237 -21.86 0.32 -18.03
N SER A 238 -23.02 0.74 -18.57
CA SER A 238 -24.09 1.34 -17.77
C SER A 238 -24.71 0.36 -16.76
N ARG A 239 -24.76 -0.93 -17.10
CA ARG A 239 -25.26 -1.98 -16.20
C ARG A 239 -24.23 -2.38 -15.14
N ILE A 240 -22.92 -2.23 -15.42
CA ILE A 240 -21.84 -2.45 -14.45
C ILE A 240 -21.70 -1.27 -13.50
N PHE A 241 -21.65 -0.04 -14.02
CA PHE A 241 -21.57 1.18 -13.21
C PHE A 241 -22.97 1.55 -12.69
N CYS A 242 -23.46 0.74 -11.75
CA CYS A 242 -24.66 0.98 -10.97
C CYS A 242 -24.28 1.19 -9.49
N ALA A 243 -24.77 2.27 -8.88
CA ALA A 243 -24.50 2.61 -7.49
C ALA A 243 -25.07 1.57 -6.52
N ASN A 244 -26.27 1.06 -6.81
CA ASN A 244 -26.91 0.04 -6.00
C ASN A 244 -26.35 -1.35 -6.41
N PRO A 245 -25.66 -2.07 -5.50
CA PRO A 245 -25.10 -3.39 -5.80
C PRO A 245 -26.17 -4.42 -6.20
N GLU A 246 -27.38 -4.35 -5.64
CA GLU A 246 -28.47 -5.30 -5.95
C GLU A 246 -28.99 -5.17 -7.39
N LYS A 247 -28.82 -4.01 -8.01
CA LYS A 247 -29.23 -3.74 -9.40
C LYS A 247 -28.07 -3.89 -10.39
N ARG A 248 -26.84 -4.08 -9.88
CA ARG A 248 -25.65 -4.24 -10.72
C ARG A 248 -25.71 -5.58 -11.43
N ILE A 249 -25.36 -5.60 -12.71
CA ILE A 249 -25.28 -6.83 -13.50
C ILE A 249 -24.36 -7.85 -12.83
N THR A 250 -24.71 -9.13 -12.90
CA THR A 250 -23.90 -10.22 -12.33
C THR A 250 -22.98 -10.85 -13.38
N ILE A 251 -21.95 -11.60 -12.96
CA ILE A 251 -21.06 -12.32 -13.89
C ILE A 251 -21.84 -13.26 -14.85
N PRO A 252 -22.82 -14.07 -14.38
CA PRO A 252 -23.64 -14.88 -15.27
C PRO A 252 -24.42 -14.05 -16.31
N GLU A 253 -24.92 -12.87 -15.92
CA GLU A 253 -25.62 -11.96 -16.84
C GLU A 253 -24.66 -11.31 -17.84
N ILE A 254 -23.42 -10.99 -17.44
CA ILE A 254 -22.37 -10.51 -18.34
C ILE A 254 -22.04 -11.56 -19.40
N LYS A 255 -21.89 -12.83 -19.00
CA LYS A 255 -21.62 -13.95 -19.93
C LYS A 255 -22.73 -14.12 -20.99
N LYS A 256 -23.97 -13.76 -20.67
CA LYS A 256 -25.13 -13.79 -21.60
C LYS A 256 -25.29 -12.49 -22.40
N HIS A 257 -24.50 -11.47 -22.13
CA HIS A 257 -24.66 -10.16 -22.75
C HIS A 257 -24.21 -10.19 -24.22
N SER A 258 -24.97 -9.59 -25.14
CA SER A 258 -24.67 -9.61 -26.58
C SER A 258 -23.31 -9.02 -26.94
N TRP A 259 -22.81 -8.05 -26.17
CA TRP A 259 -21.44 -7.55 -26.33
C TRP A 259 -20.37 -8.62 -26.05
N PHE A 260 -20.61 -9.46 -25.04
CA PHE A 260 -19.66 -10.47 -24.56
C PHE A 260 -19.60 -11.67 -25.51
N LEU A 261 -20.76 -12.11 -26.00
CA LEU A 261 -20.88 -13.27 -26.90
C LEU A 261 -20.30 -13.01 -28.30
N LYS A 262 -20.11 -11.75 -28.70
CA LYS A 262 -19.57 -11.42 -30.02
C LYS A 262 -18.11 -11.88 -30.13
N ASN A 263 -17.81 -12.71 -31.14
CA ASN A 263 -16.48 -13.25 -31.41
C ASN A 263 -15.88 -13.97 -30.18
N LEU A 264 -16.70 -14.69 -29.41
CA LEU A 264 -16.20 -15.47 -28.28
C LEU A 264 -15.26 -16.58 -28.80
N PRO A 265 -14.02 -16.65 -28.29
CA PRO A 265 -13.10 -17.74 -28.64
C PRO A 265 -13.66 -19.11 -28.26
N ILE A 266 -13.50 -20.09 -29.15
CA ILE A 266 -14.00 -21.46 -28.99
C ILE A 266 -13.48 -22.10 -27.69
N ASP A 267 -12.22 -21.84 -27.32
CA ASP A 267 -11.63 -22.35 -26.07
C ASP A 267 -12.31 -21.80 -24.82
N LEU A 268 -12.79 -20.54 -24.86
CA LEU A 268 -13.58 -19.96 -23.77
C LEU A 268 -15.02 -20.46 -23.76
N GLU A 269 -15.58 -20.78 -24.93
CA GLU A 269 -16.91 -21.37 -25.06
C GLU A 269 -16.96 -22.77 -24.42
N PHE A 270 -15.97 -23.62 -24.70
CA PHE A 270 -15.81 -24.93 -24.05
C PHE A 270 -15.64 -24.83 -22.54
N ILE A 271 -14.80 -23.91 -22.04
CA ILE A 271 -14.63 -23.70 -20.59
C ILE A 271 -15.94 -23.22 -19.95
N MET A 272 -16.70 -22.36 -20.64
CA MET A 272 -17.99 -21.89 -20.14
C MET A 272 -19.04 -23.00 -20.08
N ASP A 273 -19.03 -23.94 -21.03
CA ASP A 273 -19.95 -25.08 -21.07
C ASP A 273 -19.58 -26.17 -20.03
N GLU A 274 -18.29 -26.41 -19.79
CA GLU A 274 -17.83 -27.28 -18.69
C GLU A 274 -18.23 -26.71 -17.32
N GLU A 275 -18.10 -25.39 -17.11
CA GLU A 275 -18.56 -24.74 -15.87
C GLU A 275 -20.09 -24.85 -15.67
N LEU A 276 -20.88 -24.85 -16.75
CA LEU A 276 -22.34 -24.89 -16.71
C LEU A 276 -22.90 -26.31 -16.53
N SER A 277 -22.18 -27.33 -17.02
CA SER A 277 -22.58 -28.74 -16.98
C SER A 277 -22.24 -29.45 -15.66
N GLY A 278 -21.46 -28.82 -14.77
CA GLY A 278 -21.17 -29.35 -13.43
C GLY A 278 -20.35 -30.65 -13.42
N LEU A 279 -19.88 -31.10 -14.58
CA LEU A 279 -19.00 -32.25 -14.71
C LEU A 279 -17.58 -31.81 -14.30
N GLN A 280 -17.22 -32.09 -13.06
CA GLN A 280 -15.80 -32.19 -12.70
C GLN A 280 -15.22 -33.29 -13.58
N SER A 281 -14.46 -32.90 -14.61
CA SER A 281 -13.72 -33.87 -15.42
C SER A 281 -12.67 -34.52 -14.53
N SER A 282 -13.01 -35.72 -14.05
CA SER A 282 -12.07 -36.74 -13.63
C SER A 282 -11.20 -37.11 -14.84
N ASN A 283 -9.89 -36.96 -14.68
CA ASN A 283 -8.83 -37.55 -15.50
C ASN A 283 -8.76 -37.10 -16.97
N GLU A 284 -7.91 -36.10 -17.23
CA GLU A 284 -6.86 -36.29 -18.23
C GLU A 284 -5.53 -36.44 -17.49
N GLU A 285 -5.11 -37.70 -17.32
CA GLU A 285 -3.73 -38.07 -17.05
C GLU A 285 -2.87 -37.69 -18.27
N ASN A 286 -2.47 -36.43 -18.35
CA ASN A 286 -1.28 -36.06 -19.11
C ASN A 286 -0.07 -36.11 -18.16
N ASN A 287 0.90 -36.91 -18.60
CA ASN A 287 1.91 -37.63 -17.85
C ASN A 287 3.10 -36.75 -17.39
N ASP A 288 2.85 -35.53 -16.89
CA ASP A 288 3.90 -34.57 -16.51
C ASP A 288 3.85 -34.09 -15.03
N ASN A 289 2.89 -34.53 -14.22
CA ASN A 289 2.79 -34.08 -12.82
C ASN A 289 3.53 -34.98 -11.83
N LYS A 290 4.86 -34.88 -11.79
CA LYS A 290 5.68 -35.48 -10.73
C LYS A 290 6.05 -34.53 -9.59
N GLU A 291 5.59 -33.27 -9.63
CA GLU A 291 6.12 -32.21 -8.75
C GLU A 291 5.06 -31.29 -8.11
N SER A 292 3.88 -31.82 -7.76
CA SER A 292 2.94 -31.06 -6.91
C SER A 292 3.08 -31.53 -5.47
N GLN A 293 3.57 -30.66 -4.59
CA GLN A 293 3.66 -30.94 -3.15
C GLN A 293 2.31 -31.36 -2.57
N SER A 294 2.35 -32.26 -1.59
CA SER A 294 1.15 -32.72 -0.89
C SER A 294 0.60 -31.61 0.01
N ILE A 295 -0.68 -31.73 0.41
CA ILE A 295 -1.31 -30.75 1.30
C ILE A 295 -0.63 -30.74 2.67
N GLU A 296 -0.25 -31.93 3.13
CA GLU A 296 0.42 -32.15 4.41
C GLU A 296 1.83 -31.53 4.39
N GLU A 297 2.55 -31.68 3.28
CA GLU A 297 3.88 -31.08 3.09
C GLU A 297 3.80 -29.55 3.12
N ILE A 298 2.85 -28.97 2.39
CA ILE A 298 2.63 -27.51 2.37
C ILE A 298 2.29 -26.99 3.77
N SER A 299 1.39 -27.67 4.48
CA SER A 299 0.98 -27.27 5.83
C SER A 299 2.15 -27.32 6.81
N SER A 300 2.96 -28.39 6.76
CA SER A 300 4.18 -28.54 7.55
C SER A 300 5.18 -27.40 7.30
N ILE A 301 5.43 -27.06 6.03
CA ILE A 301 6.35 -25.98 5.64
C ILE A 301 5.86 -24.62 6.16
N VAL A 302 4.55 -24.36 6.09
CA VAL A 302 3.94 -23.11 6.57
C VAL A 302 3.99 -23.02 8.10
N GLU A 303 3.69 -24.10 8.81
CA GLU A 303 3.83 -24.17 10.28
C GLU A 303 5.27 -23.94 10.73
N GLU A 304 6.24 -24.58 10.06
CA GLU A 304 7.67 -24.40 10.35
C GLU A 304 8.11 -22.95 10.10
N ALA A 305 7.53 -22.29 9.09
CA ALA A 305 7.81 -20.90 8.79
C ALA A 305 7.28 -19.92 9.87
N GLY A 306 6.17 -20.27 10.54
CA GLY A 306 5.59 -19.51 11.66
C GLY A 306 6.45 -19.55 12.93
N ARG A 307 7.22 -20.62 13.14
CA ARG A 307 8.18 -20.73 14.24
C ARG A 307 9.40 -19.82 13.95
N SER A 308 9.68 -18.86 14.84
CA SER A 308 10.84 -17.98 14.71
C SER A 308 12.13 -18.79 14.66
N GLY A 309 12.95 -18.59 13.63
CA GLY A 309 14.20 -19.33 13.44
C GLY A 309 15.16 -19.11 14.62
N GLU A 310 15.29 -20.12 15.48
CA GLU A 310 16.33 -20.20 16.50
C GLU A 310 17.67 -20.53 15.81
N GLY A 311 18.61 -19.58 15.86
CA GLY A 311 20.02 -19.93 15.74
C GLY A 311 20.48 -20.64 17.01
N PRO A 312 21.49 -21.53 16.94
CA PRO A 312 21.87 -22.36 18.07
C PRO A 312 22.53 -21.49 19.16
N LYS A 313 22.00 -21.55 20.39
CA LYS A 313 22.80 -21.49 21.63
C LYS A 313 22.00 -21.79 22.92
N VAL A 314 22.37 -22.92 23.52
CA VAL A 314 22.84 -23.08 24.91
C VAL A 314 21.95 -22.55 26.04
N GLY A 315 21.28 -23.50 26.70
CA GLY A 315 21.30 -23.68 28.16
C GLY A 315 20.69 -22.58 29.03
N GLY A 316 19.45 -22.79 29.46
CA GLY A 316 18.84 -22.05 30.57
C GLY A 316 17.34 -22.29 30.71
N LEU A 317 16.99 -23.27 31.56
CA LEU A 317 15.72 -23.47 32.30
C LEU A 317 14.44 -22.80 31.77
N LEU A 318 13.51 -23.60 31.23
CA LEU A 318 12.12 -23.23 30.99
C LEU A 318 11.25 -23.71 32.16
N ILE A 319 10.61 -22.76 32.85
CA ILE A 319 9.41 -22.99 33.67
C ILE A 319 8.23 -22.38 32.91
N GLY A 320 7.19 -23.20 32.71
CA GLY A 320 5.78 -22.81 32.74
C GLY A 320 5.25 -21.95 31.59
N GLY A 321 4.47 -22.56 30.70
CA GLY A 321 3.66 -21.85 29.73
C GLY A 321 2.55 -21.01 30.37
N SER A 322 2.15 -19.93 29.69
CA SER A 322 0.91 -19.21 30.00
C SER A 322 0.06 -19.12 28.73
N MET A 323 -1.16 -19.63 28.86
CA MET A 323 -2.25 -19.60 27.89
C MET A 323 -2.66 -18.17 27.52
N ASP A 324 -3.11 -18.00 26.28
CA ASP A 324 -3.86 -16.83 25.80
C ASP A 324 -5.18 -16.70 26.58
N LEU A 325 -5.32 -15.59 27.31
CA LEU A 325 -6.55 -15.16 28.00
C LEU A 325 -6.76 -13.68 27.66
N ASP A 326 -7.45 -13.41 26.55
CA ASP A 326 -7.85 -12.05 26.14
C ASP A 326 -9.30 -12.03 25.60
N ASP A 327 -10.14 -12.96 26.07
CA ASP A 327 -11.60 -12.97 25.89
C ASP A 327 -12.31 -13.25 27.24
N LEU A 328 -12.05 -12.41 28.25
CA LEU A 328 -12.90 -12.35 29.44
C LEU A 328 -13.40 -10.92 29.64
N ASP A 329 -14.72 -10.83 29.65
CA ASP A 329 -15.54 -9.65 29.88
C ASP A 329 -15.19 -8.91 31.17
N ASP A 330 -15.61 -7.64 31.19
CA ASP A 330 -15.73 -6.75 32.35
C ASP A 330 -16.00 -7.51 33.67
N ALA A 331 -14.98 -7.59 34.51
CA ALA A 331 -15.14 -7.72 35.95
C ALA A 331 -14.00 -6.96 36.64
N ASP A 332 -14.37 -6.08 37.57
CA ASP A 332 -13.46 -5.37 38.45
C ASP A 332 -12.51 -6.35 39.14
N ILE A 333 -11.23 -6.33 38.76
CA ILE A 333 -10.16 -6.99 39.50
C ILE A 333 -9.44 -5.89 40.28
N ASP A 334 -9.84 -5.75 41.54
CA ASP A 334 -9.03 -5.14 42.58
C ASP A 334 -7.90 -6.13 42.92
N ASP A 335 -6.72 -5.90 42.36
CA ASP A 335 -5.48 -6.49 42.85
C ASP A 335 -4.58 -5.36 43.37
N ASP A 336 -4.59 -5.22 44.69
CA ASP A 336 -3.67 -4.39 45.46
C ASP A 336 -2.23 -4.95 45.36
N ILE A 337 -1.49 -4.48 44.35
CA ILE A 337 -0.02 -4.54 44.37
C ILE A 337 0.47 -3.27 45.06
N GLU A 338 0.68 -3.39 46.36
CA GLU A 338 1.31 -2.39 47.22
C GLU A 338 2.77 -2.18 46.79
N THR A 339 3.00 -1.23 45.87
CA THR A 339 4.33 -0.62 45.65
C THR A 339 4.29 0.76 46.29
N SER A 340 4.68 0.78 47.56
CA SER A 340 4.50 1.85 48.54
C SER A 340 5.52 3.00 48.45
N GLY A 341 5.68 3.60 47.26
CA GLY A 341 6.50 4.81 47.11
C GLY A 341 5.95 5.76 46.04
N GLU A 342 5.78 7.03 46.39
CA GLU A 342 5.53 8.11 45.42
C GLU A 342 6.86 8.58 44.84
N PHE A 343 7.04 8.44 43.52
CA PHE A 343 8.31 8.74 42.87
C PHE A 343 8.26 10.03 42.06
N PHE A 344 9.33 10.83 42.14
CA PHE A 344 9.60 11.88 41.16
C PHE A 344 10.61 11.43 40.13
N ASN A 345 10.22 11.50 38.86
CA ASN A 345 11.14 11.34 37.74
C ASN A 345 11.49 12.73 37.20
N ILE A 346 12.68 13.21 37.56
CA ILE A 346 13.15 14.55 37.19
C ILE A 346 14.07 14.46 35.97
N ALA A 347 13.81 15.28 34.96
CA ALA A 347 14.63 15.40 33.77
C ALA A 347 15.27 16.79 33.66
N ASN A 348 16.55 16.81 33.27
CA ASN A 348 17.27 18.03 32.90
C ASN A 348 17.49 18.06 31.38
N PRO A 349 16.76 18.90 30.63
CA PRO A 349 16.84 18.94 29.18
C PRO A 349 18.18 19.49 28.67
N THR A 350 18.92 20.23 29.49
CA THR A 350 20.23 20.81 29.13
C THR A 350 21.30 19.71 29.06
N THR A 351 21.37 18.86 30.08
CA THR A 351 22.32 17.74 30.14
C THR A 351 21.82 16.48 29.43
N GLY A 352 20.50 16.35 29.24
CA GLY A 352 19.86 15.15 28.68
C GLY A 352 19.80 13.97 29.67
N CYS A 353 20.08 14.22 30.95
CA CYS A 353 20.02 13.25 32.04
C CYS A 353 18.63 13.25 32.70
N GLN A 354 18.29 12.12 33.31
CA GLN A 354 17.06 11.94 34.10
C GLN A 354 17.38 11.07 35.31
N LYS A 355 16.76 11.37 36.45
CA LYS A 355 16.95 10.64 37.70
C LYS A 355 15.62 10.47 38.41
N LYS A 356 15.40 9.28 38.98
CA LYS A 356 14.29 9.01 39.87
C LYS A 356 14.69 9.33 41.30
N LEU A 357 13.80 9.98 42.04
CA LEU A 357 13.93 10.30 43.44
C LEU A 357 12.69 9.79 44.15
N GLU A 358 12.93 9.12 45.26
CA GLU A 358 11.90 8.68 46.19
C GLU A 358 11.67 9.81 47.20
N ILE A 359 10.41 10.07 47.53
CA ILE A 359 10.04 11.07 48.52
C ILE A 359 9.11 10.44 49.54
N ASP A 360 9.61 10.34 50.77
CA ASP A 360 8.89 9.72 51.90
C ASP A 360 8.08 10.72 52.72
N ASP A 361 8.15 12.02 52.40
CA ASP A 361 7.52 13.09 53.16
C ASP A 361 6.34 13.72 52.41
N ASP A 362 5.14 13.38 52.85
CA ASP A 362 3.85 13.91 52.38
C ASP A 362 3.80 15.44 52.36
N GLN A 363 4.55 16.14 53.23
CA GLN A 363 4.55 17.60 53.24
C GLN A 363 5.22 18.19 51.99
N LYS A 364 6.25 17.53 51.47
CA LYS A 364 6.94 17.93 50.23
C LYS A 364 6.06 17.75 49.00
N LEU A 365 5.22 16.71 49.03
CA LEU A 365 4.28 16.36 47.94
C LEU A 365 3.11 17.35 47.84
N ARG A 366 2.66 17.94 48.96
CA ARG A 366 1.58 18.94 48.98
C ARG A 366 1.83 20.16 48.12
N ALA A 367 3.08 20.57 47.91
CA ALA A 367 3.41 21.71 47.03
C ALA A 367 2.99 21.47 45.56
N PHE A 368 2.82 20.20 45.17
CA PHE A 368 2.46 19.78 43.82
C PHE A 368 0.97 19.47 43.66
N PHE A 369 0.23 19.20 44.75
CA PHE A 369 -1.20 18.93 44.70
C PHE A 369 -1.99 20.12 44.17
N ASP A 370 -3.10 19.82 43.50
CA ASP A 370 -3.99 20.77 42.81
C ASP A 370 -3.33 21.61 41.71
N LYS A 371 -2.04 21.39 41.43
CA LYS A 371 -1.35 21.95 40.27
C LYS A 371 -1.73 21.18 39.01
N ARG A 372 -1.63 21.86 37.88
CA ARG A 372 -1.91 21.32 36.55
C ARG A 372 -0.63 21.04 35.79
N ILE A 373 -0.68 20.08 34.86
CA ILE A 373 0.38 19.92 33.84
C ILE A 373 0.73 21.27 33.21
N SER A 374 2.01 21.49 33.00
CA SER A 374 2.66 22.70 32.51
C SER A 374 2.77 23.87 33.49
N GLN A 375 2.24 23.76 34.71
CA GLN A 375 2.53 24.74 35.75
C GLN A 375 3.95 24.55 36.29
N GLU A 376 4.53 25.68 36.71
CA GLU A 376 5.84 25.75 37.35
C GLU A 376 5.66 25.72 38.87
N VAL A 377 6.53 24.98 39.54
CA VAL A 377 6.55 24.78 41.00
C VAL A 377 7.97 25.07 41.49
N SER A 378 8.08 25.79 42.61
CA SER A 378 9.39 26.02 43.23
C SER A 378 9.95 24.72 43.79
N GLY A 379 11.22 24.46 43.52
CA GLY A 379 11.97 23.34 44.08
C GLY A 379 12.25 23.47 45.56
N ASP A 380 12.17 24.67 46.14
CA ASP A 380 12.48 24.94 47.55
C ASP A 380 11.65 24.07 48.52
N ALA A 381 10.44 23.68 48.11
CA ALA A 381 9.55 22.83 48.90
C ALA A 381 10.00 21.36 48.98
N LEU A 382 10.93 20.91 48.12
CA LEU A 382 11.41 19.53 48.08
C LEU A 382 12.59 19.27 49.02
N GLY A 383 13.31 20.31 49.43
CA GLY A 383 14.52 20.21 50.25
C GLY A 383 15.52 21.31 49.91
N GLU A 384 16.53 21.47 50.77
CA GLU A 384 17.59 22.47 50.58
C GLU A 384 18.43 22.19 49.33
N GLU A 385 18.57 20.93 48.93
CA GLU A 385 19.28 20.52 47.72
C GLU A 385 18.59 20.99 46.43
N PHE A 386 17.29 21.29 46.49
CA PHE A 386 16.48 21.79 45.40
C PHE A 386 16.27 23.31 45.45
N LYS A 387 17.00 24.01 46.31
CA LYS A 387 16.87 25.46 46.46
C LYS A 387 17.17 26.22 45.17
N GLY A 388 16.26 27.11 44.80
CA GLY A 388 16.32 27.94 43.59
C GLY A 388 15.99 27.19 42.30
N TYR A 389 15.70 25.88 42.35
CA TYR A 389 15.23 25.15 41.17
C TYR A 389 13.78 25.52 40.85
N VAL A 390 13.46 25.54 39.56
CA VAL A 390 12.08 25.65 39.09
C VAL A 390 11.74 24.43 38.26
N PHE A 391 10.72 23.70 38.70
CA PHE A 391 10.23 22.50 38.04
C PHE A 391 8.94 22.77 37.30
N LYS A 392 8.84 22.29 36.07
CA LYS A 392 7.60 22.23 35.32
C LYS A 392 7.03 20.83 35.37
N ILE A 393 5.77 20.71 35.76
CA ILE A 393 5.05 19.43 35.76
C ILE A 393 4.78 19.04 34.31
N MET A 394 5.35 17.93 33.84
CA MET A 394 5.16 17.45 32.46
C MET A 394 4.07 16.38 32.34
N GLY A 395 3.72 15.73 33.44
CA GLY A 395 2.73 14.67 33.51
C GLY A 395 3.10 13.66 34.59
N GLY A 396 2.59 12.45 34.48
CA GLY A 396 2.75 11.42 35.50
C GLY A 396 1.90 10.20 35.15
N CYS A 397 2.01 9.15 35.95
CA CYS A 397 1.12 8.01 35.90
C CYS A 397 0.55 7.76 37.29
N ASP A 398 -0.69 7.31 37.35
CA ASP A 398 -1.28 6.81 38.59
C ASP A 398 -0.79 5.41 38.96
N LYS A 399 -1.23 4.91 40.12
CA LYS A 399 -0.83 3.59 40.67
C LYS A 399 -1.12 2.40 39.73
N GLN A 400 -2.13 2.49 38.87
CA GLN A 400 -2.40 1.43 37.86
C GLN A 400 -1.75 1.75 36.50
N GLY A 401 -0.88 2.76 36.43
CA GLY A 401 -0.10 3.08 35.25
C GLY A 401 -0.82 3.94 34.19
N PHE A 402 -2.01 4.50 34.47
CA PHE A 402 -2.67 5.36 33.48
C PHE A 402 -2.02 6.75 33.44
N PRO A 403 -1.60 7.24 32.26
CA PRO A 403 -0.88 8.49 32.15
C PRO A 403 -1.80 9.70 32.19
N MET A 404 -1.30 10.79 32.78
CA MET A 404 -1.99 12.08 32.79
C MET A 404 -2.05 12.70 31.38
N LYS A 405 -3.17 13.35 31.04
CA LYS A 405 -3.36 14.04 29.75
C LYS A 405 -3.67 15.52 29.92
N GLN A 406 -2.82 16.37 29.35
CA GLN A 406 -3.01 17.82 29.34
C GLN A 406 -4.37 18.20 28.71
N GLY A 407 -5.07 19.12 29.37
CA GLY A 407 -6.39 19.62 28.94
C GLY A 407 -7.59 18.87 29.53
N VAL A 408 -7.38 17.75 30.22
CA VAL A 408 -8.45 17.01 30.93
C VAL A 408 -8.48 17.50 32.38
N LEU A 409 -9.36 18.45 32.69
CA LEU A 409 -9.36 19.21 33.95
C LEU A 409 -10.03 18.46 35.11
N THR A 410 -9.57 17.24 35.41
CA THR A 410 -10.09 16.43 36.53
C THR A 410 -8.94 15.91 37.39
N PRO A 411 -9.14 15.76 38.72
CA PRO A 411 -8.23 15.04 39.60
C PRO A 411 -8.46 13.53 39.56
N GLY A 412 -9.51 13.03 38.90
CA GLY A 412 -9.71 11.60 38.68
C GLY A 412 -9.29 11.15 37.27
N ARG A 413 -9.64 9.91 36.94
CA ARG A 413 -9.58 9.36 35.58
C ARG A 413 -10.87 9.63 34.81
N VAL A 414 -10.74 9.73 33.48
CA VAL A 414 -11.87 9.86 32.55
C VAL A 414 -11.66 8.93 31.37
N ARG A 415 -12.74 8.31 30.87
CA ARG A 415 -12.69 7.53 29.63
C ARG A 415 -12.82 8.46 28.41
N LEU A 416 -11.75 8.56 27.64
CA LEU A 416 -11.69 9.40 26.44
C LEU A 416 -11.50 8.57 25.19
N LEU A 417 -12.13 9.01 24.10
CA LEU A 417 -11.88 8.45 22.77
C LEU A 417 -10.58 9.05 22.22
N LEU A 418 -9.51 8.25 22.23
CA LEU A 418 -8.19 8.65 21.73
C LEU A 418 -8.01 8.22 20.27
N HIS A 419 -7.17 8.94 19.53
CA HIS A 419 -6.81 8.61 18.15
C HIS A 419 -5.29 8.58 17.95
N ARG A 420 -4.85 7.97 16.84
CA ARG A 420 -3.42 7.91 16.45
C ARG A 420 -2.77 9.29 16.50
N GLY A 421 -1.59 9.37 17.12
CA GLY A 421 -0.81 10.60 17.26
C GLY A 421 -1.21 11.50 18.42
N THR A 422 -2.21 11.11 19.23
CA THR A 422 -2.53 11.83 20.47
C THR A 422 -1.73 11.32 21.67
N PRO A 423 -1.41 12.19 22.65
CA PRO A 423 -0.82 11.76 23.92
C PRO A 423 -1.70 10.70 24.62
N CYS A 424 -1.06 9.79 25.35
CA CYS A 424 -1.66 8.64 26.03
C CYS A 424 -2.13 7.51 25.10
N PHE A 425 -1.86 7.61 23.80
CA PHE A 425 -2.09 6.58 22.80
C PHE A 425 -0.84 6.39 21.93
N ARG A 426 0.14 5.63 22.46
CA ARG A 426 1.35 5.23 21.73
C ARG A 426 1.16 3.84 21.12
N GLY A 427 1.63 3.69 19.89
CA GLY A 427 1.31 2.58 19.01
C GLY A 427 0.52 3.09 17.82
N TYR A 428 0.85 2.62 16.63
CA TYR A 428 -0.15 2.56 15.59
C TYR A 428 -1.15 1.54 16.12
N GLY A 429 -2.41 1.92 16.35
CA GLY A 429 -3.44 0.91 16.56
C GLY A 429 -3.29 -0.19 15.50
N ARG A 430 -3.87 -1.37 15.75
CA ARG A 430 -3.80 -2.46 14.75
C ARG A 430 -4.26 -1.97 13.37
N ARG A 431 -5.11 -0.92 13.34
CA ARG A 431 -5.64 -0.28 12.13
C ARG A 431 -5.33 1.22 12.05
N ASP A 432 -5.19 1.75 10.83
CA ASP A 432 -5.11 3.20 10.63
C ASP A 432 -6.48 3.87 10.81
N GLY A 433 -6.52 5.05 11.42
CA GLY A 433 -7.77 5.72 11.80
C GLY A 433 -8.48 5.09 13.00
N GLU A 434 -7.90 4.06 13.63
CA GLU A 434 -8.41 3.47 14.86
C GLU A 434 -8.55 4.55 15.96
N ARG A 435 -9.72 4.54 16.59
CA ARG A 435 -10.01 5.32 17.78
C ARG A 435 -10.37 4.36 18.89
N ARG A 436 -9.69 4.46 20.04
CA ARG A 436 -9.93 3.57 21.18
C ARG A 436 -10.36 4.39 22.37
N ARG A 437 -11.47 3.99 23.01
CA ARG A 437 -11.92 4.59 24.26
C ARG A 437 -11.10 3.99 25.39
N LYS A 438 -10.23 4.79 26.02
CA LYS A 438 -9.35 4.37 27.11
C LYS A 438 -9.53 5.28 28.32
N SER A 439 -9.37 4.72 29.50
CA SER A 439 -9.21 5.50 30.73
C SER A 439 -7.89 6.27 30.66
N VAL A 440 -7.93 7.54 31.04
CA VAL A 440 -6.80 8.45 31.03
C VAL A 440 -6.88 9.28 32.30
N ARG A 441 -5.76 9.52 32.97
CA ARG A 441 -5.71 10.34 34.17
C ARG A 441 -5.82 11.82 33.77
N GLY A 442 -6.60 12.60 34.52
CA GLY A 442 -6.71 14.04 34.32
C GLY A 442 -5.39 14.77 34.61
N CYS A 443 -5.31 16.05 34.26
CA CYS A 443 -4.07 16.83 34.37
C CYS A 443 -3.85 17.50 35.72
N ILE A 444 -4.80 17.39 36.66
CA ILE A 444 -4.68 17.92 38.02
C ILE A 444 -3.99 16.85 38.89
N VAL A 445 -2.92 17.25 39.57
CA VAL A 445 -2.13 16.39 40.46
C VAL A 445 -2.91 16.12 41.75
N SER A 446 -2.96 14.86 42.17
CA SER A 446 -3.53 14.41 43.44
C SER A 446 -2.77 13.18 43.99
N PRO A 447 -3.04 12.75 45.24
CA PRO A 447 -2.26 11.71 45.92
C PRO A 447 -2.38 10.29 45.33
N ASP A 448 -3.29 10.07 44.38
CA ASP A 448 -3.45 8.78 43.68
C ASP A 448 -2.35 8.52 42.62
N LEU A 449 -1.42 9.46 42.45
CA LEU A 449 -0.31 9.33 41.52
C LEU A 449 0.80 8.43 42.08
N SER A 450 1.35 7.55 41.24
CA SER A 450 2.53 6.75 41.60
C SER A 450 3.82 7.44 41.18
N VAL A 451 3.80 8.16 40.06
CA VAL A 451 4.97 8.89 39.56
C VAL A 451 4.58 10.24 38.97
N LEU A 452 5.30 11.29 39.35
CA LEU A 452 5.24 12.60 38.72
C LEU A 452 6.49 12.84 37.88
N ASN A 453 6.31 13.22 36.62
CA ASN A 453 7.38 13.58 35.71
C ASN A 453 7.59 15.10 35.74
N LEU A 454 8.77 15.51 36.19
CA LEU A 454 9.17 16.91 36.31
C LEU A 454 10.29 17.25 35.32
N VAL A 455 10.28 18.47 34.80
CA VAL A 455 11.38 19.00 33.96
C VAL A 455 11.93 20.25 34.62
N ILE A 456 13.25 20.33 34.75
CA ILE A 456 13.94 21.54 35.22
C ILE A 456 13.83 22.63 34.15
N VAL A 457 13.22 23.76 34.51
CA VAL A 457 13.16 24.97 33.68
C VAL A 457 14.32 25.89 34.04
N LYS A 458 14.58 26.06 35.34
CA LYS A 458 15.69 26.86 35.87
C LYS A 458 16.50 26.01 36.84
N LYS A 459 17.82 25.93 36.60
CA LYS A 459 18.77 25.30 37.51
C LYS A 459 18.88 26.16 38.79
N GLY A 460 18.83 25.53 39.95
CA GLY A 460 19.03 26.19 41.23
C GLY A 460 20.50 26.39 41.59
N GLU A 461 20.75 26.64 42.87
CA GLU A 461 22.06 27.02 43.40
C GLU A 461 23.03 25.83 43.48
N SER A 462 22.55 24.69 43.98
CA SER A 462 23.35 23.46 44.20
C SER A 462 23.27 22.51 43.00
N ASP A 463 24.30 21.70 42.78
CA ASP A 463 24.27 20.62 41.78
C ASP A 463 23.60 19.35 42.31
N LEU A 464 22.78 18.72 41.45
CA LEU A 464 22.09 17.47 41.74
C LEU A 464 22.86 16.29 41.12
N PRO A 465 23.30 15.32 41.94
CA PRO A 465 24.14 14.21 41.47
C PRO A 465 23.38 13.27 40.54
N GLY A 466 23.98 12.94 39.40
CA GLY A 466 23.39 12.17 38.29
C GLY A 466 22.40 12.94 37.41
N LEU A 467 22.26 14.27 37.59
CA LEU A 467 21.28 15.07 36.85
C LEU A 467 21.84 16.37 36.27
N THR A 468 22.53 17.19 37.07
CA THR A 468 23.15 18.45 36.61
C THR A 468 24.68 18.36 36.54
N ASP A 469 25.27 17.42 37.27
CA ASP A 469 26.72 17.14 37.30
C ASP A 469 27.23 16.42 36.04
N THR A 470 26.38 15.63 35.41
CA THR A 470 26.73 14.72 34.32
C THR A 470 26.07 15.18 33.03
N GLU A 471 26.85 15.30 31.95
CA GLU A 471 26.34 15.65 30.63
C GLU A 471 26.32 14.42 29.71
N LYS A 472 25.14 14.13 29.13
CA LYS A 472 24.99 13.05 28.17
C LYS A 472 25.13 13.59 26.75
N PRO A 473 26.16 13.20 25.99
CA PRO A 473 26.35 13.70 24.63
C PRO A 473 25.19 13.28 23.71
N ARG A 474 24.88 14.14 22.72
CA ARG A 474 23.80 13.88 21.77
C ARG A 474 24.09 12.63 20.94
N MET A 475 23.18 11.66 20.99
CA MET A 475 23.33 10.37 20.29
C MET A 475 23.40 10.50 18.76
N ARG A 476 22.77 11.53 18.17
CA ARG A 476 22.71 11.74 16.71
C ARG A 476 22.83 13.21 16.35
N GLY A 477 23.69 13.52 15.38
CA GLY A 477 23.76 14.82 14.74
C GLY A 477 22.68 15.04 13.66
N PRO A 478 22.52 16.27 13.15
CA PRO A 478 21.60 16.57 12.06
C PRO A 478 21.97 15.85 10.75
N LYS A 479 20.98 15.27 10.05
CA LYS A 479 21.18 14.55 8.77
C LYS A 479 20.99 15.41 7.51
N ARG A 480 20.20 16.48 7.57
CA ARG A 480 19.91 17.35 6.40
C ARG A 480 20.96 18.44 6.29
N ALA A 481 21.45 18.71 5.07
CA ALA A 481 22.49 19.72 4.82
C ALA A 481 22.17 21.09 5.46
N SER A 482 20.94 21.59 5.33
CA SER A 482 20.55 22.88 5.91
C SER A 482 20.57 22.91 7.45
N LYS A 483 20.30 21.78 8.13
CA LYS A 483 20.38 21.71 9.60
C LYS A 483 21.82 21.62 10.08
N ILE A 484 22.70 20.99 9.30
CA ILE A 484 24.15 20.95 9.57
C ILE A 484 24.71 22.37 9.46
N ARG A 485 24.38 23.10 8.39
CA ARG A 485 24.78 24.50 8.24
C ARG A 485 24.37 25.36 9.43
N LYS A 486 23.13 25.24 9.90
CA LYS A 486 22.66 25.97 11.09
C LYS A 486 23.41 25.61 12.37
N LEU A 487 23.75 24.34 12.57
CA LEU A 487 24.44 23.89 13.79
C LEU A 487 25.87 24.42 13.86
N PHE A 488 26.59 24.46 12.73
CA PHE A 488 27.99 24.89 12.65
C PHE A 488 28.15 26.32 12.14
N ASN A 489 27.06 27.08 12.02
CA ASN A 489 27.04 28.44 11.47
C ASN A 489 27.76 28.57 10.11
N LEU A 490 27.50 27.64 9.19
CA LEU A 490 28.15 27.61 7.87
C LEU A 490 27.34 28.39 6.83
N SER A 491 28.06 29.03 5.91
CA SER A 491 27.52 29.64 4.69
C SER A 491 26.98 28.57 3.72
N LYS A 492 26.47 28.91 2.54
CA LYS A 492 25.98 27.91 1.56
C LYS A 492 27.11 27.32 0.71
N GLU A 493 28.19 28.06 0.61
CA GLU A 493 29.41 27.81 -0.14
C GLU A 493 30.25 26.73 0.54
N ASP A 494 30.19 26.68 1.87
CA ASP A 494 30.93 25.70 2.67
C ASP A 494 30.50 24.25 2.39
N ASP A 495 31.46 23.33 2.37
CA ASP A 495 31.16 21.90 2.27
C ASP A 495 30.83 21.31 3.64
N VAL A 496 29.53 21.04 3.84
CA VAL A 496 29.00 20.40 5.05
C VAL A 496 29.61 19.02 5.33
N ARG A 497 30.16 18.31 4.33
CA ARG A 497 30.73 16.96 4.50
C ARG A 497 31.89 16.92 5.49
N LYS A 498 32.70 17.98 5.54
CA LYS A 498 33.87 18.08 6.43
C LYS A 498 33.44 18.10 7.90
N TYR A 499 32.35 18.80 8.19
CA TYR A 499 31.79 18.98 9.54
C TYR A 499 30.95 17.80 10.00
N VAL A 500 30.58 16.89 9.09
CA VAL A 500 29.88 15.63 9.46
C VAL A 500 30.79 14.67 10.23
N ASN A 501 32.10 14.86 10.09
CA ASN A 501 33.10 14.03 10.73
C ASN A 501 33.19 14.25 12.25
N THR A 502 32.76 15.41 12.76
CA THR A 502 32.80 15.73 14.21
C THR A 502 31.80 14.92 15.03
N TYR A 503 30.78 14.32 14.40
CA TYR A 503 29.79 13.47 15.05
C TYR A 503 29.77 12.04 14.47
N ARG A 504 30.90 11.60 13.91
CA ARG A 504 31.09 10.19 13.56
C ARG A 504 31.11 9.38 14.84
N ARG A 505 30.24 8.38 14.91
CA ARG A 505 30.33 7.37 15.95
C ARG A 505 31.44 6.40 15.58
N THR A 506 32.49 6.34 16.38
CA THR A 506 33.44 5.24 16.40
C THR A 506 32.88 4.13 17.29
N PHE A 507 33.05 2.88 16.86
CA PHE A 507 32.67 1.71 17.64
C PHE A 507 33.50 0.51 17.18
N THR A 508 33.77 -0.38 18.11
CA THR A 508 34.47 -1.63 17.83
C THR A 508 33.48 -2.64 17.26
N ASN A 509 33.79 -3.19 16.08
CA ASN A 509 33.00 -4.28 15.51
C ASN A 509 33.19 -5.57 16.33
N LYS A 510 32.31 -6.56 16.16
CA LYS A 510 32.44 -7.93 16.70
C LYS A 510 33.80 -8.59 16.42
N LYS A 511 34.55 -8.10 15.43
CA LYS A 511 35.91 -8.56 15.06
C LYS A 511 37.04 -7.74 15.72
N GLY A 512 36.76 -6.93 16.74
CA GLY A 512 37.78 -6.12 17.45
C GLY A 512 38.30 -4.90 16.67
N LYS A 513 37.84 -4.65 15.44
CA LYS A 513 38.28 -3.50 14.63
C LYS A 513 37.49 -2.25 14.94
N GLU A 514 38.18 -1.12 15.11
CA GLU A 514 37.56 0.19 15.20
C GLU A 514 37.00 0.62 13.84
N VAL A 515 35.70 0.91 13.81
CA VAL A 515 35.02 1.38 12.59
C VAL A 515 34.25 2.66 12.94
N SER A 516 34.27 3.62 12.01
CA SER A 516 33.43 4.82 12.12
C SER A 516 32.22 4.73 11.19
N LYS A 517 31.06 5.20 11.65
CA LYS A 517 29.85 5.35 10.83
C LYS A 517 29.43 6.82 10.76
N ALA A 518 29.17 7.29 9.53
CA ALA A 518 28.63 8.62 9.26
C ALA A 518 27.27 8.52 8.56
N PRO A 519 26.30 9.41 8.88
CA PRO A 519 25.04 9.43 8.17
C PRO A 519 25.21 10.00 6.75
N LYS A 520 24.59 9.36 5.75
CA LYS A 520 24.46 9.96 4.41
C LYS A 520 23.66 11.26 4.50
N ILE A 521 24.30 12.37 4.13
CA ILE A 521 23.71 13.72 4.19
C ILE A 521 22.56 13.80 3.19
N GLN A 522 21.38 14.17 3.70
CA GLN A 522 20.19 14.35 2.87
C GLN A 522 20.12 15.77 2.32
N ARG A 523 19.55 15.89 1.11
CA ARG A 523 19.35 17.16 0.39
C ARG A 523 20.65 17.94 0.14
N LEU A 524 21.79 17.24 0.09
CA LEU A 524 23.02 17.82 -0.41
C LEU A 524 22.93 17.95 -1.93
N VAL A 525 23.31 19.09 -2.48
CA VAL A 525 23.40 19.26 -3.93
C VAL A 525 24.55 18.40 -4.43
N THR A 526 24.25 17.43 -5.30
CA THR A 526 25.25 16.54 -5.91
C THR A 526 25.18 16.65 -7.43
N PRO A 527 26.27 16.32 -8.15
CA PRO A 527 26.28 16.28 -9.60
C PRO A 527 25.13 15.44 -10.17
N LEU A 528 24.85 14.28 -9.57
CA LEU A 528 23.73 13.42 -9.96
C LEU A 528 22.36 14.10 -9.79
N THR A 529 22.16 14.88 -8.72
CA THR A 529 20.91 15.62 -8.51
C THR A 529 20.75 16.74 -9.54
N LEU A 530 21.84 17.43 -9.88
CA LEU A 530 21.85 18.46 -10.91
C LEU A 530 21.61 17.87 -12.31
N GLN A 531 22.24 16.73 -12.62
CA GLN A 531 22.02 16.00 -13.87
C GLN A 531 20.57 15.59 -14.02
N ARG A 532 19.97 14.94 -13.02
CA ARG A 532 18.54 14.57 -13.03
C ARG A 532 17.62 15.78 -13.23
N LYS A 533 17.97 16.93 -12.64
CA LYS A 533 17.23 18.18 -12.85
C LYS A 533 17.35 18.69 -14.28
N ARG A 534 18.56 18.65 -14.86
CA ARG A 534 18.81 19.01 -16.27
C ARG A 534 18.07 18.07 -17.22
N THR A 535 18.14 16.75 -16.99
CA THR A 535 17.42 15.73 -17.79
C THR A 535 15.92 15.99 -17.80
N ARG A 536 15.31 16.24 -16.64
CA ARG A 536 13.88 16.57 -16.56
C ARG A 536 13.50 17.79 -17.41
N ILE A 537 14.33 18.83 -17.39
CA ILE A 537 14.10 20.04 -18.20
C ILE A 537 14.27 19.71 -19.70
N ALA A 538 15.28 18.93 -20.07
CA ALA A 538 15.53 18.49 -21.44
C ALA A 538 14.37 17.63 -21.98
N GLU A 539 13.88 16.67 -21.19
CA GLU A 539 12.72 15.85 -21.52
C GLU A 539 11.45 16.69 -21.73
N LYS A 540 11.23 17.71 -20.88
CA LYS A 540 10.11 18.64 -21.06
C LYS A 540 10.21 19.39 -22.38
N LYS A 541 11.41 19.89 -22.73
CA LYS A 541 11.65 20.55 -24.03
C LYS A 541 11.45 19.59 -25.21
N LYS A 542 11.99 18.37 -25.12
CA LYS A 542 11.84 17.34 -26.15
C LYS A 542 10.37 16.97 -26.39
N ARG A 543 9.59 16.85 -25.31
CA ARG A 543 8.14 16.57 -25.39
C ARG A 543 7.38 17.67 -26.12
N ILE A 544 7.67 18.93 -25.81
CA ILE A 544 7.05 20.09 -26.48
C ILE A 544 7.45 20.12 -27.97
N ALA A 545 8.73 19.91 -28.28
CA ALA A 545 9.20 19.90 -29.66
C ALA A 545 8.55 18.78 -30.49
N LYS A 546 8.41 17.58 -29.91
CA LYS A 546 7.71 16.46 -30.54
C LYS A 546 6.25 16.81 -30.83
N ALA A 547 5.51 17.30 -29.83
CA ALA A 547 4.11 17.71 -30.01
C ALA A 547 3.94 18.78 -31.11
N LYS A 548 4.90 19.72 -31.23
CA LYS A 548 4.89 20.73 -32.30
C LYS A 548 5.17 20.13 -33.68
N ALA A 549 6.08 19.15 -33.78
CA ALA A 549 6.36 18.45 -35.02
C ALA A 549 5.16 17.61 -35.48
N ASP A 550 4.58 16.84 -34.56
CA ASP A 550 3.38 16.02 -34.82
C ASP A 550 2.20 16.90 -35.28
N ALA A 551 2.01 18.07 -34.66
CA ALA A 551 1.01 19.03 -35.08
C ALA A 551 1.27 19.59 -36.49
N ALA A 552 2.53 19.88 -36.84
CA ALA A 552 2.88 20.36 -38.18
C ALA A 552 2.66 19.28 -39.26
N GLU A 553 2.93 18.01 -38.94
CA GLU A 553 2.66 16.88 -39.82
C GLU A 553 1.15 16.69 -40.06
N TYR A 554 0.35 16.80 -38.99
CA TYR A 554 -1.10 16.75 -39.09
C TYR A 554 -1.67 17.87 -39.99
N GLN A 555 -1.12 19.08 -39.92
CA GLN A 555 -1.53 20.19 -40.80
C GLN A 555 -1.25 19.89 -42.28
N LYS A 556 -0.11 19.25 -42.59
CA LYS A 556 0.18 18.82 -43.97
C LYS A 556 -0.83 17.79 -44.45
N LEU A 557 -1.18 16.82 -43.60
CA LEU A 557 -2.17 15.78 -43.93
C LEU A 557 -3.54 16.40 -44.23
N LEU A 558 -3.98 17.37 -43.42
CA LEU A 558 -5.24 18.09 -43.66
C LEU A 558 -5.27 18.80 -45.02
N ALA A 559 -4.18 19.47 -45.39
CA ALA A 559 -4.08 20.15 -46.68
C ALA A 559 -4.22 19.17 -47.85
N THR A 560 -3.59 18.00 -47.76
CA THR A 560 -3.71 16.93 -48.77
C THR A 560 -5.16 16.44 -48.89
N ARG A 561 -5.84 16.17 -47.77
CA ARG A 561 -7.25 15.71 -47.80
C ARG A 561 -8.20 16.74 -48.40
N LEU A 562 -7.99 18.03 -48.13
CA LEU A 562 -8.78 19.11 -48.73
C LEU A 562 -8.55 19.18 -50.25
N LYS A 563 -7.32 18.96 -50.71
CA LYS A 563 -6.99 18.91 -52.14
C LYS A 563 -7.72 17.73 -52.82
N GLU A 564 -7.59 16.53 -52.27
CA GLU A 564 -8.28 15.33 -52.79
C GLU A 564 -9.80 15.52 -52.88
N GLN A 565 -10.40 16.18 -51.90
CA GLN A 565 -11.83 16.48 -51.90
C GLN A 565 -12.22 17.44 -53.02
N ARG A 566 -11.41 18.49 -53.27
CA ARG A 566 -11.63 19.43 -54.38
C ARG A 566 -11.53 18.71 -55.72
N ASP A 567 -10.51 17.88 -55.89
CA ASP A 567 -10.27 17.11 -57.11
C ASP A 567 -11.46 16.16 -57.38
N ARG A 568 -11.91 15.41 -56.37
CA ARG A 568 -13.10 14.56 -56.47
C ARG A 568 -14.38 15.32 -56.84
N ARG A 569 -14.56 16.54 -56.31
CA ARG A 569 -15.71 17.39 -56.65
C ARG A 569 -15.63 17.87 -58.11
N SER A 570 -14.45 18.25 -58.59
CA SER A 570 -14.26 18.63 -59.99
C SER A 570 -14.52 17.46 -60.96
N GLU A 571 -14.06 16.26 -60.61
CA GLU A 571 -14.26 15.06 -61.42
C GLU A 571 -15.75 14.68 -61.54
N SER A 572 -16.49 14.77 -60.43
CA SER A 572 -17.94 14.50 -60.45
C SER A 572 -18.73 15.53 -61.27
N LEU A 573 -18.35 16.81 -61.20
CA LEU A 573 -18.91 17.87 -62.05
C LEU A 573 -18.59 17.64 -63.54
N ALA A 574 -17.37 17.24 -63.87
CA ALA A 574 -16.97 16.90 -65.23
C ALA A 574 -17.79 15.73 -65.79
N LYS A 575 -17.95 14.64 -65.01
CA LYS A 575 -18.81 13.49 -65.36
C LYS A 575 -20.28 13.89 -65.53
N LYS A 576 -20.78 14.84 -64.73
CA LYS A 576 -22.15 15.34 -64.87
C LYS A 576 -22.33 16.16 -66.16
N ARG A 577 -21.35 17.02 -66.50
CA ARG A 577 -21.35 17.80 -67.74
C ARG A 577 -21.27 16.91 -68.98
N SER A 578 -20.44 15.87 -68.99
CA SER A 578 -20.34 14.95 -70.12
C SER A 578 -21.65 14.18 -70.35
N ARG A 579 -22.31 13.71 -69.29
CA ARG A 579 -23.64 13.07 -69.38
C ARG A 579 -24.71 13.99 -69.97
N LEU A 580 -24.73 15.26 -69.57
CA LEU A 580 -25.67 16.25 -70.12
C LEU A 580 -25.42 16.52 -71.61
N SER A 581 -24.15 16.57 -72.04
CA SER A 581 -23.80 16.73 -73.47
C SER A 581 -24.14 15.51 -74.33
N ALA A 582 -24.14 14.31 -73.75
CA ALA A 582 -24.54 13.09 -74.44
C ALA A 582 -26.07 13.00 -74.63
N ALA A 583 -26.85 13.57 -73.69
CA ALA A 583 -28.30 13.63 -73.76
C ALA A 583 -28.84 14.67 -74.77
N SER A 584 -28.02 15.62 -75.23
CA SER A 584 -28.43 16.71 -76.14
C SER A 584 -28.12 16.45 -77.62
N LYS A 585 -27.67 15.26 -78.02
CA LYS A 585 -27.46 14.94 -79.45
C LYS A 585 -28.80 14.49 -80.07
N PRO A 586 -29.33 15.17 -81.10
CA PRO A 586 -30.54 14.72 -81.79
C PRO A 586 -30.23 13.47 -82.61
N SER A 587 -31.15 12.48 -82.58
CA SER A 587 -31.05 11.31 -83.45
C SER A 587 -31.29 11.75 -84.90
N VAL A 588 -30.23 11.82 -85.70
CA VAL A 588 -30.37 11.97 -87.14
C VAL A 588 -30.74 10.61 -87.71
N VAL A 589 -31.99 10.48 -88.13
CA VAL A 589 -32.52 9.37 -88.91
C VAL A 589 -32.09 9.58 -90.36
N ALA A 590 -31.44 8.58 -90.95
CA ALA A 590 -31.36 8.37 -92.40
C ALA A 590 -31.37 6.86 -92.64
#